data_AF-A0A959QH22-F1
#
_entry.id   AF-A0A959QH22-F1
#
_cell.length_a   1.000
_cell.length_b   1.000
_cell.length_c   1.000
_cell.angle_alpha   90.00
_cell.angle_beta   90.00
_cell.angle_gamma   90.00
#
_symmetry.space_group_name_H-M   'P 1'
#
loop_
_entity.id
_entity.type
_entity.pdbx_description
1 polymer ?
#
loop_
_entity_poly.entity_id
_entity_poly.type
_entity_poly.pdbx_seq_one_letter_code
_entity_poly.pdbx_strand_id
1 'polypeptide(L)'
;MQDTETFRDHIGTVDETTGKRIWVYPKKPKGRYYNARTIVSIVLLALLFGMPFIRVHGDPLLLFNILERKFIIFGIVFTPQDLHLFALAMITLMVFVVLFTVVFGRLFCGWVCPQTIFMEMV
;
A
#
# COMPACT_ATOMS: atom_id res chain seq x y z
N MET A 1 -18.01 46.65 5.14
CA MET A 1 -18.13 45.28 5.67
C MET A 1 -18.55 44.35 4.53
N GLN A 2 -17.67 44.15 3.55
CA GLN A 2 -18.00 43.40 2.33
C GLN A 2 -16.71 42.71 1.85
N ASP A 3 -16.25 41.67 2.55
CA ASP A 3 -15.00 41.00 2.15
C ASP A 3 -14.85 39.55 2.64
N THR A 4 -15.98 38.82 2.75
CA THR A 4 -15.94 37.39 3.13
C THR A 4 -16.85 36.49 2.28
N GLU A 5 -17.75 37.06 1.47
CA GLU A 5 -18.72 36.29 0.66
C GLU A 5 -18.28 36.13 -0.82
N THR A 6 -17.35 36.96 -1.30
CA THR A 6 -16.93 37.03 -2.71
C THR A 6 -16.26 35.76 -3.23
N PHE A 7 -15.78 34.88 -2.33
CA PHE A 7 -15.20 33.58 -2.71
C PHE A 7 -16.23 32.59 -3.25
N ARG A 8 -17.51 32.76 -2.89
CA ARG A 8 -18.61 31.87 -3.31
C ARG A 8 -19.26 32.30 -4.62
N ASP A 9 -19.05 33.55 -5.01
CA ASP A 9 -19.68 34.16 -6.19
C ASP A 9 -18.93 33.91 -7.50
N HIS A 10 -17.72 33.34 -7.44
CA HIS A 10 -16.93 33.00 -8.61
C HIS A 10 -16.66 31.49 -8.72
N ILE A 11 -16.82 30.96 -9.93
CA ILE A 11 -16.42 29.59 -10.23
C ILE A 11 -14.91 29.61 -10.46
N GLY A 12 -14.13 28.96 -9.57
CA GLY A 12 -12.65 28.95 -9.62
C GLY A 12 -11.99 28.35 -10.87
N THR A 13 -12.76 28.05 -11.93
CA THR A 13 -12.28 27.62 -13.24
C THR A 13 -12.61 28.63 -14.36
N VAL A 14 -13.01 29.87 -14.01
CA VAL A 14 -13.38 30.93 -14.95
C VAL A 14 -12.66 32.22 -14.58
N ASP A 15 -12.06 32.88 -15.56
CA ASP A 15 -11.41 34.18 -15.38
C ASP A 15 -12.46 35.29 -15.18
N GLU A 16 -12.32 36.06 -14.09
CA GLU A 16 -13.29 37.08 -13.64
C GLU A 16 -13.52 38.19 -14.69
N THR A 17 -12.50 38.49 -15.49
CA THR A 17 -12.53 39.61 -16.45
C THR A 17 -12.99 39.21 -17.85
N THR A 18 -12.82 37.95 -18.24
CA THR A 18 -13.02 37.49 -19.63
C THR A 18 -14.10 36.41 -19.75
N GLY A 19 -14.59 35.82 -18.63
CA GLY A 19 -15.58 34.74 -18.65
C GLY A 19 -15.08 33.45 -19.31
N LYS A 20 -13.75 33.33 -19.51
CA LYS A 20 -13.13 32.23 -20.25
C LYS A 20 -12.71 31.12 -19.28
N ARG A 21 -12.93 29.86 -19.70
CA ARG A 21 -12.57 28.68 -18.92
C ARG A 21 -11.05 28.55 -18.76
N ILE A 22 -10.60 28.54 -17.52
CA ILE A 22 -9.23 28.22 -17.11
C ILE A 22 -9.13 26.71 -16.98
N TRP A 23 -8.36 26.09 -17.88
CA TRP A 23 -8.09 24.66 -17.83
C TRP A 23 -7.05 24.35 -16.76
N VAL A 24 -7.45 23.61 -15.73
CA VAL A 24 -6.54 23.14 -14.67
C VAL A 24 -5.90 21.85 -15.12
N TYR A 25 -4.58 21.87 -15.29
CA TYR A 25 -3.80 20.69 -15.64
C TYR A 25 -3.13 20.09 -14.39
N PRO A 26 -3.16 18.77 -14.21
CA PRO A 26 -2.48 18.12 -13.10
C PRO A 26 -0.97 18.35 -13.23
N LYS A 27 -0.37 18.94 -12.20
CA LYS A 27 1.07 19.16 -12.13
C LYS A 27 1.76 17.83 -11.84
N LYS A 28 2.52 17.29 -12.79
CA LYS A 28 3.32 16.08 -12.56
C LYS A 28 4.37 16.38 -11.47
N PRO A 29 4.35 15.68 -10.32
CA PRO A 29 5.36 15.86 -9.29
C PRO A 29 6.72 15.44 -9.84
N LYS A 30 7.74 16.27 -9.65
CA LYS A 30 9.14 15.98 -10.02
C LYS A 30 10.02 16.31 -8.83
N GLY A 31 10.88 15.40 -8.40
CA GLY A 31 11.79 15.63 -7.28
C GLY A 31 12.48 14.38 -6.75
N ARG A 32 13.47 14.57 -5.86
CA ARG A 32 14.28 13.48 -5.30
C ARG A 32 13.48 12.52 -4.42
N TYR A 33 12.52 13.04 -3.65
CA TYR A 33 11.61 12.23 -2.84
C TYR A 33 10.62 11.41 -3.65
N TYR A 34 10.23 11.90 -4.84
CA TYR A 34 9.38 11.14 -5.77
C TYR A 34 10.14 9.95 -6.35
N ASN A 35 11.38 10.17 -6.82
CA ASN A 35 12.22 9.07 -7.32
C ASN A 35 12.55 8.04 -6.24
N ALA A 36 12.79 8.46 -4.99
CA ALA A 36 13.03 7.53 -3.88
C ALA A 36 11.78 6.66 -3.61
N ARG A 37 10.59 7.26 -3.61
CA ARG A 37 9.32 6.54 -3.48
C ARG A 37 9.12 5.54 -4.62
N THR A 38 9.40 5.95 -5.86
CA THR A 38 9.34 5.08 -7.05
C THR A 38 10.26 3.86 -6.92
N ILE A 39 11.50 4.04 -6.45
CA ILE A 39 12.44 2.92 -6.26
C ILE A 39 11.93 1.94 -5.20
N VAL A 40 11.48 2.45 -4.04
CA VAL A 40 10.91 1.63 -2.96
C VAL A 40 9.71 0.82 -3.47
N SER A 41 8.83 1.45 -4.24
CA SER A 41 7.68 0.81 -4.86
C SER A 41 8.05 -0.32 -5.82
N ILE A 42 9.06 -0.13 -6.67
CA ILE A 42 9.54 -1.18 -7.59
C ILE A 42 10.14 -2.35 -6.82
N VAL A 43 10.94 -2.07 -5.79
CA VAL A 43 11.52 -3.11 -4.93
C VAL A 43 10.43 -3.90 -4.22
N LEU A 44 9.41 -3.24 -3.67
CA LEU A 44 8.28 -3.91 -3.01
C LEU A 44 7.49 -4.77 -3.99
N LEU A 45 7.26 -4.28 -5.21
CA LEU A 45 6.56 -5.00 -6.28
C LEU A 45 7.33 -6.25 -6.69
N ALA A 46 8.64 -6.10 -6.94
CA ALA A 46 9.52 -7.22 -7.27
C ALA A 46 9.58 -8.26 -6.15
N LEU A 47 9.61 -7.83 -4.89
CA LEU A 47 9.55 -8.72 -3.74
C LEU A 47 8.20 -9.44 -3.63
N LEU A 48 7.08 -8.74 -3.84
CA LEU A 48 5.74 -9.32 -3.80
C LEU A 48 5.55 -10.40 -4.87
N PHE A 49 6.00 -10.14 -6.11
CA PHE A 49 5.93 -11.12 -7.20
C PHE A 49 7.01 -12.20 -7.12
N GLY A 50 8.16 -11.89 -6.51
CA GLY A 50 9.26 -12.84 -6.30
C GLY A 50 9.02 -13.80 -5.14
N MET A 51 8.34 -13.36 -4.08
CA MET A 51 8.02 -14.16 -2.89
C MET A 51 7.33 -15.51 -3.20
N PRO A 52 6.29 -15.59 -4.04
CA PRO A 52 5.66 -16.88 -4.37
C PRO A 52 6.56 -17.81 -5.20
N PHE A 53 7.62 -17.28 -5.83
CA PHE A 53 8.55 -18.08 -6.65
C PHE A 53 9.73 -18.63 -5.84
N ILE A 54 10.04 -18.04 -4.68
CA ILE A 54 11.10 -18.50 -3.80
C ILE A 54 10.63 -19.81 -3.12
N ARG A 55 11.27 -20.91 -3.49
CA ARG A 55 11.07 -22.25 -2.92
C ARG A 55 12.11 -22.46 -1.83
N VAL A 56 11.68 -22.72 -0.60
CA VAL A 56 12.59 -23.06 0.51
C VAL A 56 12.38 -24.53 0.83
N HIS A 57 13.44 -25.34 0.71
CA HIS A 57 13.43 -26.80 0.98
C HIS A 57 12.46 -27.66 0.14
N GLY A 58 12.12 -27.26 -1.09
CA GLY A 58 11.29 -28.06 -2.01
C GLY A 58 9.79 -27.76 -1.94
N ASP A 59 9.32 -27.12 -0.88
CA ASP A 59 7.95 -26.64 -0.74
C ASP A 59 7.84 -25.13 -1.07
N PRO A 60 6.72 -24.67 -1.66
CA PRO A 60 6.48 -23.23 -1.83
C PRO A 60 6.24 -22.56 -0.48
N LEU A 61 6.75 -21.34 -0.32
CA LEU A 61 6.67 -20.53 0.91
C LEU A 61 5.25 -20.35 1.47
N LEU A 62 4.23 -20.51 0.62
CA LEU A 62 2.81 -20.52 0.98
C LEU A 62 2.13 -21.69 0.24
N LEU A 63 2.06 -22.85 0.88
CA LEU A 63 1.26 -23.98 0.40
C LEU A 63 0.11 -24.22 1.38
N PHE A 64 -1.11 -23.91 0.95
CA PHE A 64 -2.32 -24.29 1.68
C PHE A 64 -2.83 -25.63 1.13
N ASN A 65 -2.27 -26.74 1.62
CA ASN A 65 -2.71 -28.06 1.21
C ASN A 65 -3.86 -28.55 2.12
N ILE A 66 -5.08 -28.22 1.71
CA ILE A 66 -6.33 -28.54 2.43
C ILE A 66 -6.56 -30.06 2.50
N LEU A 67 -6.08 -30.82 1.51
CA LEU A 67 -6.24 -32.29 1.46
C LEU A 67 -5.35 -32.99 2.50
N GLU A 68 -4.10 -32.56 2.65
CA GLU A 68 -3.17 -33.16 3.62
C GLU A 68 -3.21 -32.51 5.01
N ARG A 69 -4.04 -31.47 5.21
CA ARG A 69 -4.12 -30.73 6.49
C ARG A 69 -2.74 -30.19 6.92
N LYS A 70 -1.90 -29.79 5.95
CA LYS A 70 -0.60 -29.17 6.21
C LYS A 70 -0.62 -27.77 5.63
N PHE A 71 -0.44 -26.78 6.50
CA PHE A 71 -0.33 -25.39 6.12
C PHE A 71 1.14 -24.99 6.21
N ILE A 72 1.78 -24.77 5.06
CA ILE A 72 3.18 -24.34 5.03
C ILE A 72 3.16 -22.82 4.86
N ILE A 73 3.58 -22.11 5.91
CA ILE A 73 3.68 -20.64 5.91
C ILE A 73 5.13 -20.30 6.23
N PHE A 74 5.79 -19.58 5.32
CA PHE A 74 7.20 -19.18 5.45
C PHE A 74 8.16 -20.36 5.67
N GLY A 75 7.85 -21.55 5.11
CA GLY A 75 8.65 -22.76 5.28
C GLY A 75 8.47 -23.48 6.62
N ILE A 76 7.54 -23.02 7.47
CA ILE A 76 7.17 -23.68 8.72
C ILE A 76 5.94 -24.55 8.45
N VAL A 77 6.04 -25.84 8.77
CA VAL A 77 4.96 -26.81 8.60
C VAL A 77 4.01 -26.70 9.79
N PHE A 78 2.83 -26.11 9.59
CA PHE A 78 1.74 -26.14 10.58
C PHE A 78 0.87 -27.37 10.35
N THR A 79 0.90 -28.28 11.33
CA THR A 79 0.00 -29.43 11.40
C THR A 79 -1.24 -29.08 12.24
N PRO A 80 -2.39 -29.79 12.11
CA PRO A 80 -3.61 -29.52 12.87
C PRO A 80 -3.45 -29.60 14.40
N GLN A 81 -2.36 -30.21 14.89
CA GLN A 81 -2.01 -30.29 16.30
C GLN A 81 -1.52 -28.94 16.86
N ASP A 82 -0.91 -28.10 16.02
CA ASP A 82 -0.23 -26.85 16.42
C ASP A 82 -1.08 -25.60 16.17
N LEU A 83 -2.41 -25.76 16.07
CA LEU A 83 -3.35 -24.68 15.74
C LEU A 83 -3.29 -23.52 16.76
N HIS A 84 -2.93 -23.79 18.01
CA HIS A 84 -2.70 -22.75 19.02
C HIS A 84 -1.47 -21.87 18.73
N LEU A 85 -0.38 -22.46 18.24
CA LEU A 85 0.80 -21.71 17.79
C LEU A 85 0.45 -20.85 16.58
N PHE A 86 -0.32 -21.39 15.64
CA PHE A 86 -0.81 -20.65 14.48
C PHE A 86 -1.68 -19.45 14.89
N ALA A 87 -2.62 -19.64 15.82
CA ALA A 87 -3.46 -18.55 16.33
C ALA A 87 -2.65 -17.46 17.04
N LEU A 88 -1.70 -17.83 17.91
CA LEU A 88 -0.81 -16.88 18.58
C LEU A 88 0.05 -16.09 17.59
N ALA A 89 0.61 -16.75 16.57
CA ALA A 89 1.39 -16.11 15.53
C ALA A 89 0.54 -15.12 14.72
N MET A 90 -0.68 -15.51 14.34
CA MET A 90 -1.62 -14.65 13.61
C MET A 90 -2.01 -13.40 14.41
N ILE A 91 -2.33 -13.56 15.69
CA ILE A 91 -2.68 -12.45 16.58
C ILE A 91 -1.47 -11.51 16.76
N THR A 92 -0.29 -12.07 17.00
CA THR A 92 0.94 -11.28 17.17
C THR A 92 1.26 -10.47 15.92
N LEU A 93 1.14 -11.08 14.73
CA LEU A 93 1.34 -10.40 13.45
C LEU A 93 0.30 -9.30 13.24
N MET A 94 -0.96 -9.57 13.52
CA MET A 94 -2.03 -8.58 13.39
C MET A 94 -1.76 -7.36 14.28
N VAL A 95 -1.45 -7.58 15.57
CA VAL A 95 -1.15 -6.51 16.52
C VAL A 95 0.09 -5.73 16.07
N PHE A 96 1.13 -6.43 15.61
CA PHE A 96 2.35 -5.80 15.09
C PHE A 96 2.06 -4.88 13.90
N VAL A 97 1.29 -5.34 12.92
CA VAL A 97 0.93 -4.54 11.74
C VAL A 97 0.06 -3.35 12.13
N VAL A 98 -0.91 -3.53 13.03
CA VAL A 98 -1.77 -2.43 13.50
C VAL A 98 -0.95 -1.38 14.25
N LEU A 99 -0.07 -1.78 15.16
CA LEU A 99 0.78 -0.86 15.90
C LEU A 99 1.71 -0.09 14.95
N PHE A 100 2.34 -0.79 14.01
CA PHE A 100 3.22 -0.17 13.02
C PHE A 100 2.47 0.83 12.13
N THR A 101 1.25 0.51 11.70
CA THR A 101 0.44 1.42 10.88
C THR A 101 -0.10 2.62 11.65
N VAL A 102 -0.37 2.51 12.95
CA VAL A 102 -0.76 3.68 13.77
C VAL A 102 0.42 4.63 13.99
N VAL A 103 1.61 4.10 14.27
CA VAL A 103 2.82 4.93 14.54
C VAL A 103 3.36 5.57 13.26
N PHE A 104 3.42 4.83 12.16
CA PHE A 104 4.02 5.28 10.89
C PHE A 104 3.00 5.49 9.77
N GLY A 105 1.72 5.70 10.08
CA GLY A 105 0.62 5.63 9.12
C GLY A 105 0.78 6.48 7.87
N ARG A 106 1.25 7.74 7.97
CA ARG A 106 1.47 8.57 6.77
C ARG A 106 2.67 8.14 5.94
N LEU A 107 3.74 7.65 6.58
CA LEU A 107 4.90 7.13 5.87
C LEU A 107 4.56 5.81 5.21
N PHE A 108 3.86 4.91 5.90
CA PHE A 108 3.45 3.61 5.36
C PHE A 108 2.38 3.74 4.27
N CYS A 109 1.29 4.46 4.53
CA CYS A 109 0.25 4.70 3.53
C CYS A 109 0.75 5.52 2.33
N GLY A 110 1.75 6.39 2.51
CA GLY A 110 2.37 7.12 1.41
C GLY A 110 3.38 6.30 0.61
N TRP A 111 4.24 5.52 1.26
CA TRP A 111 5.42 4.92 0.62
C TRP A 111 5.32 3.43 0.34
N VAL A 112 4.55 2.67 1.12
CA VAL A 112 4.55 1.20 1.11
C VAL A 112 3.17 0.62 0.83
N CYS A 113 2.11 1.43 0.88
CA CYS A 113 0.74 0.97 0.66
C CYS A 113 0.60 0.30 -0.72
N PRO A 114 0.34 -1.02 -0.79
CA PRO A 114 0.35 -1.74 -2.06
C PRO A 114 -0.72 -1.20 -3.01
N GLN A 115 -1.90 -0.82 -2.49
CA GLN A 115 -2.99 -0.23 -3.29
C GLN A 115 -2.56 1.06 -4.01
N THR A 116 -1.82 1.94 -3.34
CA THR A 116 -1.35 3.20 -3.93
C THR A 116 -0.24 2.97 -4.94
N ILE A 117 0.64 2.01 -4.66
CA ILE A 117 1.75 1.66 -5.56
C ILE A 117 1.22 1.11 -6.89
N PHE A 118 0.21 0.23 -6.86
CA PHE A 118 -0.39 -0.29 -8.09
C PHE A 118 -1.03 0.81 -8.94
N MET A 119 -1.74 1.78 -8.33
CA MET A 119 -2.44 2.85 -9.07
C MET A 119 -1.52 3.94 -9.61
N GLU A 120 -0.32 4.12 -9.04
CA GLU A 120 0.60 5.21 -9.42
C GLU A 120 1.68 4.74 -10.41
N MET A 121 1.93 3.43 -10.53
CA MET A 121 3.03 2.85 -11.31
C MET A 121 2.62 1.89 -12.43
N VAL A 122 1.37 1.40 -12.43
CA VAL A 122 0.75 0.64 -13.54
C VAL A 122 -0.28 1.54 -14.23
#